data_AF-A0A291GJI3-F1
#
_entry.id   AF-A0A291GJI3-F1
#
_cell.length_a   1.000
_cell.length_b   1.000
_cell.length_c   1.000
_cell.angle_alpha   90.00
_cell.angle_beta   90.00
_cell.angle_gamma   90.00
#
_symmetry.space_group_name_H-M   'P 1'
#
loop_
_entity.id
_entity.type
_entity.pdbx_description
1 polymer ?
#
loop_
_entity_poly.entity_id
_entity_poly.type
_entity_poly.pdbx_seq_one_letter_code
_entity_poly.pdbx_strand_id
1 'polypeptide(L)'
;MSTAAVVRTWYLPVYAAIVVASAFLHTRSLTAGAAELGARPSFLEAVLNVSGDSYILIPWMLMAWILSVAAHLAESTDPLVLLRHGSRLRWMLARGSTFLRDAVFIVGTTVAAAAVTAPGLPLTTQWTRAPWGAIDNALLAAWTTSGLPPLAAVIAQSVLTISGLLAVSTVASAVAIATSRHRPLSLLLVLSAGFLVPLLLVRTPVAGVLESLVVLAHRGFPGWPVTPILLLTAVSIVVLALVGLIEQRRLPLRPASAASGIYALLVAALLTAAALGSGASTFEDLLIALFYGSGEVEFRITTYTFSMLIFLGPAYLMLLSVFDSDLPRLPQLAVRYGKVWPWLRNITVRILLAGITLVLVLALATLLLAALTGRDLSLGPTGAVWHQFLINGALQVYVSGMAVVLVALLTGSDIAGVWTLLALIVLGIPTLTLGYFPSGLHMLGLLQNGASPWQGTVILVISAVLLSMTAYVISTRPAPQRLITGRSLAHR
;
A
#
# COMPACT_ATOMS: atom_id res chain seq x y z
N MET A 1 14.23 -6.78 26.67
CA MET A 1 14.24 -6.84 25.19
C MET A 1 13.28 -5.80 24.68
N SER A 2 13.68 -4.97 23.72
CA SER A 2 12.77 -4.03 23.08
C SER A 2 11.76 -4.77 22.20
N THR A 3 10.60 -4.16 21.96
CA THR A 3 9.53 -4.74 21.11
C THR A 3 10.02 -5.03 19.69
N ALA A 4 10.94 -4.25 19.10
CA ALA A 4 11.50 -4.62 17.80
C ALA A 4 12.47 -5.80 17.89
N ALA A 5 13.22 -5.95 18.99
CA ALA A 5 14.08 -7.12 19.17
C ALA A 5 13.26 -8.41 19.21
N VAL A 6 12.12 -8.39 19.90
CA VAL A 6 11.17 -9.51 19.93
C VAL A 6 10.59 -9.76 18.54
N VAL A 7 10.07 -8.74 17.87
CA VAL A 7 9.50 -8.88 16.52
C VAL A 7 10.53 -9.47 15.56
N ARG A 8 11.78 -8.96 15.56
CA ARG A 8 12.89 -9.40 14.71
C ARG A 8 13.35 -10.84 14.97
N THR A 9 13.31 -11.30 16.22
CA THR A 9 13.59 -12.70 16.54
C THR A 9 12.55 -13.68 15.99
N TRP A 10 11.32 -13.24 15.74
CA TRP A 10 10.24 -14.10 15.24
C TRP A 10 10.03 -14.02 13.73
N TYR A 11 9.98 -12.82 13.13
CA TYR A 11 9.61 -12.71 11.72
C TYR A 11 10.73 -13.15 10.77
N LEU A 12 12.02 -12.96 11.11
CA LEU A 12 13.13 -13.34 10.23
C LEU A 12 13.25 -14.86 10.03
N PRO A 13 13.17 -15.70 11.07
CA PRO A 13 13.14 -17.16 10.88
C PRO A 13 11.90 -17.63 10.13
N VAL A 14 10.73 -17.06 10.41
CA VAL A 14 9.47 -17.39 9.71
C VAL A 14 9.58 -17.02 8.23
N TYR A 15 10.09 -15.83 7.93
CA TYR A 15 10.38 -15.39 6.57
C TYR A 15 11.34 -16.34 5.86
N ALA A 16 12.46 -16.71 6.49
CA ALA A 16 13.43 -17.63 5.92
C ALA A 16 12.80 -19.00 5.61
N ALA A 17 12.00 -19.56 6.53
CA ALA A 17 11.31 -20.82 6.33
C ALA A 17 10.32 -20.76 5.16
N ILE A 18 9.51 -19.69 5.09
CA ILE A 18 8.53 -19.50 4.01
C ILE A 18 9.24 -19.32 2.66
N VAL A 19 10.27 -18.49 2.58
CA VAL A 19 11.00 -18.27 1.33
C VAL A 19 11.71 -19.52 0.86
N VAL A 20 12.28 -20.35 1.75
CA VAL A 20 12.84 -21.65 1.36
C VAL A 20 11.76 -22.58 0.80
N ALA A 21 10.60 -22.67 1.46
CA ALA A 21 9.49 -23.49 0.97
C ALA A 21 8.96 -23.00 -0.39
N SER A 22 8.78 -21.69 -0.56
CA SER A 22 8.35 -21.08 -1.82
C SER A 22 9.39 -21.27 -2.93
N ALA A 23 10.68 -21.04 -2.64
CA ALA A 23 11.77 -21.28 -3.57
C ALA A 23 11.83 -22.75 -4.02
N PHE A 24 11.59 -23.69 -3.10
CA PHE A 24 11.57 -25.12 -3.41
C PHE A 24 10.44 -25.49 -4.35
N LEU A 25 9.21 -25.04 -4.06
CA LEU A 25 8.05 -25.28 -4.92
C LEU A 25 8.24 -24.66 -6.30
N HIS A 26 8.76 -23.43 -6.35
CA HIS A 26 8.99 -22.71 -7.60
C HIS A 26 10.12 -23.33 -8.43
N THR A 27 11.21 -23.77 -7.79
CA THR A 27 12.28 -24.48 -8.50
C THR A 27 11.78 -25.80 -9.07
N ARG A 28 10.93 -26.53 -8.33
CA ARG A 28 10.30 -27.76 -8.84
C ARG A 28 9.41 -27.50 -10.04
N SER A 29 8.53 -26.49 -9.99
CA SER A 29 7.67 -26.15 -11.13
C SER A 29 8.49 -25.75 -12.36
N LEU A 30 9.58 -25.01 -12.18
CA LEU A 30 10.50 -24.66 -13.25
C LEU A 30 11.17 -25.89 -13.88
N THR A 31 11.66 -26.83 -13.05
CA THR A 31 12.28 -28.06 -13.59
C THR A 31 11.29 -28.98 -14.28
N ALA A 32 10.06 -29.06 -13.78
CA ALA A 32 9.01 -29.90 -14.37
C ALA A 32 8.62 -29.39 -15.76
N GLY A 33 8.32 -28.09 -15.90
CA GLY A 33 7.93 -27.57 -17.19
C GLY A 33 9.09 -27.39 -18.18
N ALA A 34 10.33 -27.18 -17.71
CA ALA A 34 11.49 -27.24 -18.59
C ALA A 34 11.69 -28.64 -19.19
N ALA A 35 11.41 -29.70 -18.41
CA ALA A 35 11.49 -31.08 -18.87
C ALA A 35 10.45 -31.39 -19.96
N GLU A 36 9.24 -30.83 -19.88
CA GLU A 36 8.19 -30.96 -20.91
C GLU A 36 8.63 -30.41 -22.28
N LEU A 37 9.54 -29.43 -22.30
CA LEU A 37 10.06 -28.80 -23.51
C LEU A 37 11.47 -29.27 -23.90
N GLY A 38 11.98 -30.31 -23.24
CA GLY A 38 13.31 -30.87 -23.52
C GLY A 38 14.48 -29.94 -23.15
N ALA A 39 14.24 -28.91 -22.33
CA ALA A 39 15.24 -27.98 -21.85
C ALA A 39 15.68 -28.30 -20.41
N ARG A 40 16.89 -27.90 -20.04
CA ARG A 40 17.37 -27.95 -18.64
C ARG A 40 17.82 -26.55 -18.23
N PRO A 41 17.18 -25.91 -17.23
CA PRO A 41 17.58 -24.59 -16.78
C PRO A 41 18.95 -24.66 -16.10
N SER A 42 19.74 -23.59 -16.22
CA SER A 42 20.98 -23.48 -15.45
C SER A 42 20.71 -23.16 -13.98
N PHE A 43 21.69 -23.49 -13.11
CA PHE A 43 21.63 -23.15 -11.70
C PHE A 43 21.39 -21.65 -11.47
N LEU A 44 22.11 -20.79 -12.19
CA LEU A 44 22.02 -19.34 -12.01
C LEU A 44 20.70 -18.77 -12.54
N GLU A 45 20.14 -19.34 -13.62
CA GLU A 45 18.80 -18.97 -14.10
C GLU A 45 17.71 -19.34 -13.10
N ALA A 46 17.80 -20.52 -12.47
CA ALA A 46 16.87 -20.91 -11.43
C ALA A 46 16.95 -19.96 -10.21
N VAL A 47 18.17 -19.60 -9.78
CA VAL A 47 18.37 -18.61 -8.71
C VAL A 47 17.79 -17.25 -9.10
N LEU A 48 18.06 -16.78 -10.31
CA LEU A 48 17.58 -15.49 -10.80
C LEU A 48 16.06 -15.47 -10.96
N ASN A 49 15.46 -16.57 -11.41
CA ASN A 49 14.02 -16.66 -11.58
C ASN A 49 13.31 -16.59 -10.22
N VAL A 50 13.73 -17.41 -9.25
CA VAL A 50 13.18 -17.40 -7.88
C VAL A 50 13.40 -16.06 -7.18
N SER A 51 14.59 -15.45 -7.30
CA SER A 51 14.89 -14.15 -6.69
C SER A 51 14.33 -12.95 -7.46
N GLY A 52 13.88 -13.16 -8.70
CA GLY A 52 13.20 -12.16 -9.53
C GLY A 52 11.68 -12.28 -9.52
N ASP A 53 11.14 -13.37 -8.97
CA ASP A 53 9.71 -13.67 -9.00
C ASP A 53 8.92 -12.70 -8.10
N SER A 54 8.04 -11.90 -8.72
CA SER A 54 7.12 -11.00 -8.03
C SER A 54 6.21 -11.71 -7.01
N TYR A 55 5.87 -12.99 -7.21
CA TYR A 55 5.08 -13.79 -6.27
C TYR A 55 5.85 -14.18 -4.99
N ILE A 56 7.18 -14.13 -5.00
CA ILE A 56 8.01 -14.36 -3.81
C ILE A 56 8.46 -13.02 -3.22
N LEU A 57 8.88 -12.08 -4.07
CA LEU A 57 9.38 -10.76 -3.68
C LEU A 57 8.30 -9.91 -2.99
N ILE A 58 7.07 -9.89 -3.49
CA ILE A 58 6.07 -8.95 -3.00
C ILE A 58 5.38 -9.41 -1.70
N PRO A 59 4.88 -10.66 -1.55
CA PRO A 59 4.18 -11.02 -0.33
C PRO A 59 5.11 -11.30 0.86
N TRP A 60 6.33 -11.81 0.62
CA TRP A 60 7.19 -12.28 1.71
C TRP A 60 8.37 -11.35 1.98
N MET A 61 9.16 -11.04 0.95
CA MET A 61 10.35 -10.21 1.12
C MET A 61 9.98 -8.78 1.51
N LEU A 62 9.03 -8.18 0.81
CA LEU A 62 8.56 -6.84 1.11
C LEU A 62 7.81 -6.77 2.45
N MET A 63 7.01 -7.77 2.82
CA MET A 63 6.34 -7.80 4.13
C MET A 63 7.36 -7.85 5.29
N ALA A 64 8.35 -8.73 5.21
CA ALA A 64 9.43 -8.81 6.18
C ALA A 64 10.19 -7.48 6.28
N TRP A 65 10.44 -6.83 5.14
CA TRP A 65 11.06 -5.52 5.08
C TRP A 65 10.23 -4.43 5.76
N ILE A 66 8.94 -4.35 5.42
CA ILE A 66 7.96 -3.41 5.98
C ILE A 66 7.91 -3.55 7.51
N LEU A 67 7.83 -4.78 8.01
CA LEU A 67 7.85 -5.05 9.45
C LEU A 67 9.16 -4.59 10.09
N SER A 68 10.31 -4.80 9.44
CA SER A 68 11.59 -4.30 9.96
C SER A 68 11.64 -2.79 10.02
N VAL A 69 11.24 -2.11 8.94
CA VAL A 69 11.22 -0.65 8.83
C VAL A 69 10.29 -0.06 9.89
N ALA A 70 9.09 -0.63 10.05
CA ALA A 70 8.14 -0.24 11.09
C ALA A 70 8.72 -0.40 12.50
N ALA A 71 9.35 -1.54 12.78
CA ALA A 71 9.92 -1.80 14.09
C ALA A 71 11.08 -0.84 14.41
N HIS A 72 11.95 -0.55 13.45
CA HIS A 72 13.05 0.41 13.61
C HIS A 72 12.57 1.84 13.78
N LEU A 73 11.55 2.27 13.05
CA LEU A 73 11.01 3.63 13.16
C LEU A 73 10.20 3.82 14.45
N ALA A 74 9.56 2.76 14.96
CA ALA A 74 8.89 2.78 16.26
C ALA A 74 9.87 3.00 17.42
N GLU A 75 11.04 2.35 17.41
CA GLU A 75 12.04 2.47 18.49
C GLU A 75 12.82 3.78 18.46
N SER A 76 13.00 4.37 17.28
CA SER A 76 14.02 5.40 17.07
C SER A 76 13.49 6.82 16.99
N THR A 77 12.17 7.00 17.03
CA THR A 77 11.52 8.32 16.98
C THR A 77 11.22 8.89 18.37
N ASP A 78 11.66 8.24 19.46
CA ASP A 78 11.66 8.84 20.80
C ASP A 78 12.34 10.24 20.73
N PRO A 79 11.68 11.32 21.19
CA PRO A 79 12.26 12.66 21.21
C PRO A 79 13.67 12.71 21.80
N LEU A 80 13.97 11.86 22.79
CA LEU A 80 15.29 11.75 23.43
C LEU A 80 16.35 11.19 22.49
N VAL A 81 15.99 10.27 21.59
CA VAL A 81 16.89 9.70 20.58
C VAL A 81 17.17 10.71 19.47
N LEU A 82 16.15 11.47 19.06
CA LEU A 82 16.30 12.55 18.07
C LEU A 82 17.20 13.67 18.59
N LEU A 83 17.10 14.03 19.88
CA LEU A 83 17.98 15.00 20.53
C LEU A 83 19.45 14.53 20.56
N ARG A 84 19.71 13.23 20.78
CA ARG A 84 21.08 12.67 20.80
C ARG A 84 21.78 12.73 19.45
N HIS A 85 21.06 12.64 18.34
CA HIS A 85 21.66 12.71 17.00
C HIS A 85 21.92 14.14 16.51
N GLY A 86 21.36 15.15 17.16
CA GLY A 86 21.60 16.57 16.87
C GLY A 86 20.92 17.11 15.60
N SER A 87 20.62 16.25 14.61
CA SER A 87 19.80 16.60 13.45
C SER A 87 19.00 15.40 12.92
N ARG A 88 17.88 15.69 12.25
CA ARG A 88 17.02 14.69 11.62
C ARG A 88 17.73 13.99 10.46
N LEU A 89 18.56 14.73 9.71
CA LEU A 89 19.40 14.15 8.66
C LEU A 89 20.42 13.13 9.20
N ARG A 90 21.11 13.45 10.30
CA ARG A 90 22.07 12.53 10.93
C ARG A 90 21.38 11.27 11.44
N TRP A 91 20.17 11.42 11.98
CA TRP A 91 19.35 10.28 12.37
C TRP A 91 18.97 9.41 11.17
N MET A 92 18.54 9.98 10.04
CA MET A 92 18.22 9.21 8.82
C MET A 92 19.45 8.46 8.29
N LEU A 93 20.62 9.11 8.24
CA LEU A 93 21.87 8.48 7.79
C LEU A 93 22.30 7.34 8.74
N ALA A 94 22.21 7.56 10.05
CA ALA A 94 22.49 6.53 11.04
C ALA A 94 21.53 5.33 10.93
N ARG A 95 20.27 5.56 10.55
CA ARG A 95 19.28 4.50 10.30
C ARG A 95 19.46 3.80 8.97
N GLY A 96 19.95 4.51 7.95
CA GLY A 96 20.28 3.95 6.64
C GLY A 96 21.20 2.72 6.73
N SER A 97 22.18 2.73 7.64
CA SER A 97 23.06 1.57 7.86
C SER A 97 22.32 0.35 8.44
N THR A 98 21.33 0.61 9.31
CA THR A 98 20.52 -0.46 9.92
C THR A 98 19.57 -1.06 8.89
N PHE A 99 18.92 -0.20 8.08
CA PHE A 99 18.14 -0.63 6.93
C PHE A 99 18.99 -1.41 5.93
N LEU A 100 20.19 -0.94 5.59
CA LEU A 100 21.09 -1.65 4.68
C LEU A 100 21.41 -3.06 5.18
N ARG A 101 21.74 -3.22 6.47
CA ARG A 101 21.99 -4.54 7.05
C ARG A 101 20.79 -5.47 6.92
N ASP A 102 19.59 -4.97 7.18
CA ASP A 102 18.37 -5.76 7.12
C ASP A 102 17.98 -6.10 5.66
N ALA A 103 18.20 -5.18 4.72
CA ALA A 103 17.99 -5.41 3.30
C ALA A 103 18.97 -6.48 2.77
N VAL A 104 20.24 -6.38 3.14
CA VAL A 104 21.26 -7.39 2.81
C VAL A 104 20.89 -8.75 3.39
N PHE A 105 20.42 -8.80 4.63
CA PHE A 105 19.99 -10.06 5.25
C PHE A 105 18.80 -10.69 4.51
N ILE A 106 17.77 -9.89 4.23
CA ILE A 106 16.53 -10.34 3.56
C ILE A 106 16.83 -10.82 2.13
N VAL A 107 17.53 -10.00 1.33
CA VAL A 107 17.92 -10.35 -0.04
C VAL A 107 18.87 -11.53 -0.06
N GLY A 108 19.87 -11.54 0.84
CA GLY A 108 20.81 -12.65 0.99
C GLY A 108 20.11 -13.97 1.35
N THR A 109 19.11 -13.93 2.23
CA THR A 109 18.31 -15.11 2.57
C THR A 109 17.50 -15.61 1.37
N THR A 110 16.95 -14.71 0.55
CA THR A 110 16.23 -15.08 -0.68
C THR A 110 17.14 -15.75 -1.69
N VAL A 111 18.31 -15.15 -1.96
CA VAL A 111 19.30 -15.71 -2.90
C VAL A 111 19.84 -17.05 -2.38
N ALA A 112 20.12 -17.16 -1.08
CA ALA A 112 20.56 -18.40 -0.46
C ALA A 112 19.48 -19.49 -0.52
N ALA A 113 18.22 -19.16 -0.25
CA ALA A 113 17.10 -20.08 -0.37
C ALA A 113 16.98 -20.62 -1.80
N ALA A 114 17.04 -19.74 -2.80
CA ALA A 114 17.01 -20.13 -4.20
C ALA A 114 18.20 -21.01 -4.61
N ALA A 115 19.40 -20.73 -4.08
CA ALA A 115 20.59 -21.54 -4.31
C ALA A 115 20.48 -22.95 -3.70
N VAL A 116 19.92 -23.05 -2.49
CA VAL A 116 19.73 -24.33 -1.78
C VAL A 116 18.67 -25.20 -2.45
N THR A 117 17.75 -24.63 -3.22
CA THR A 117 16.68 -25.37 -3.90
C THR A 117 17.03 -25.78 -5.34
N ALA A 118 18.10 -25.24 -5.91
CA ALA A 118 18.64 -25.58 -7.23
C ALA A 118 19.73 -26.70 -7.32
N PRO A 119 20.05 -27.53 -6.30
CA PRO A 119 20.99 -28.64 -6.47
C PRO A 119 20.56 -29.60 -7.59
N GLY A 120 21.53 -30.02 -8.40
CA GLY A 120 21.30 -30.91 -9.55
C GLY A 120 21.17 -30.19 -10.89
N LEU A 121 21.11 -28.85 -10.91
CA LEU A 121 21.19 -28.05 -12.13
C LEU A 121 22.65 -27.75 -12.52
N PRO A 122 22.98 -27.66 -13.82
CA PRO A 122 24.33 -27.34 -14.26
C PRO A 122 24.68 -25.88 -13.94
N LEU A 123 25.86 -25.67 -13.36
CA LEU A 123 26.40 -24.33 -13.14
C LEU A 123 27.01 -23.80 -14.44
N THR A 124 26.24 -23.05 -15.23
CA THR A 124 26.72 -22.42 -16.46
C THR A 124 26.71 -20.90 -16.33
N THR A 125 27.74 -20.25 -16.86
CA THR A 125 27.85 -18.78 -16.95
C THR A 125 27.25 -18.22 -18.25
N GLN A 126 26.69 -19.10 -19.09
CA GLN A 126 25.97 -18.74 -20.31
C GLN A 126 24.48 -19.01 -20.10
N TRP A 127 23.65 -18.16 -20.70
CA TRP A 127 22.21 -18.38 -20.78
C TRP A 127 21.92 -19.66 -21.57
N THR A 128 20.89 -20.37 -21.13
CA THR A 128 20.29 -21.44 -21.93
C THR A 128 19.59 -20.83 -23.14
N ARG A 129 19.57 -21.56 -24.28
CA ARG A 129 19.03 -21.06 -25.56
C ARG A 129 17.54 -20.67 -25.50
N ALA A 130 16.83 -21.17 -24.50
CA ALA A 130 15.47 -20.79 -24.15
C ALA A 130 15.42 -20.61 -22.63
N PRO A 131 15.72 -19.41 -22.10
CA PRO A 131 15.73 -19.15 -20.66
C PRO A 131 14.30 -19.32 -20.15
N TRP A 132 14.04 -20.52 -19.64
CA TRP A 132 12.73 -20.98 -19.25
C TRP A 132 12.24 -20.14 -18.05
N GLY A 133 11.00 -19.65 -18.14
CA GLY A 133 10.45 -18.68 -17.19
C GLY A 133 10.51 -17.22 -17.65
N ALA A 134 11.17 -16.87 -18.76
CA ALA A 134 11.09 -15.51 -19.32
C ALA A 134 9.68 -15.12 -19.80
N ILE A 135 8.81 -16.12 -20.02
CA ILE A 135 7.39 -15.93 -20.38
C ILE A 135 6.59 -15.40 -19.19
N ASP A 136 6.88 -15.93 -17.99
CA ASP A 136 6.14 -15.60 -16.74
C ASP A 136 6.90 -14.61 -15.85
N ASN A 137 8.20 -14.42 -16.08
CA ASN A 137 9.10 -13.55 -15.34
C ASN A 137 9.72 -12.52 -16.30
N ALA A 138 9.08 -11.36 -16.41
CA ALA A 138 9.51 -10.27 -17.28
C ALA A 138 10.92 -9.74 -16.92
N LEU A 139 11.33 -9.93 -15.67
CA LEU A 139 12.63 -9.53 -15.16
C LEU A 139 13.74 -10.47 -15.67
N LEU A 140 13.49 -11.78 -15.68
CA LEU A 140 14.37 -12.76 -16.33
C LEU A 140 14.52 -12.46 -17.83
N ALA A 141 13.42 -12.12 -18.52
CA ALA A 141 13.45 -11.72 -19.93
C ALA A 141 14.27 -10.43 -20.18
N ALA A 142 14.21 -9.46 -19.27
CA ALA A 142 15.01 -8.25 -19.35
C ALA A 142 16.52 -8.55 -19.18
N TRP A 143 16.87 -9.44 -18.26
CA TRP A 143 18.26 -9.82 -18.04
C TRP A 143 18.86 -10.61 -19.19
N THR A 144 18.11 -11.53 -19.78
CA THR A 144 18.58 -12.35 -20.92
C THR A 144 18.85 -11.49 -22.15
N THR A 145 18.05 -10.44 -22.36
CA THR A 145 18.19 -9.49 -23.48
C THR A 145 19.25 -8.42 -23.23
N SER A 146 19.68 -8.20 -21.99
CA SER A 146 20.70 -7.20 -21.63
C SER A 146 22.13 -7.55 -22.07
N GLY A 147 22.39 -8.83 -22.42
CA GLY A 147 23.74 -9.32 -22.73
C GLY A 147 24.63 -9.57 -21.52
N LEU A 148 24.16 -9.34 -20.29
CA LEU A 148 24.89 -9.69 -19.08
C LEU A 148 24.94 -11.21 -18.86
N PRO A 149 26.05 -11.78 -18.37
CA PRO A 149 26.07 -13.18 -17.96
C PRO A 149 25.15 -13.40 -16.73
N PRO A 150 24.56 -14.59 -16.54
CA PRO A 150 23.60 -14.87 -15.46
C PRO A 150 24.12 -14.52 -14.05
N LEU A 151 25.42 -14.72 -13.79
CA LEU A 151 26.03 -14.36 -12.51
C LEU A 151 25.98 -12.84 -12.26
N ALA A 152 26.30 -12.05 -13.29
CA ALA A 152 26.23 -10.60 -13.21
C ALA A 152 24.78 -10.14 -13.06
N ALA A 153 23.82 -10.81 -13.70
CA ALA A 153 22.40 -10.53 -13.53
C ALA A 153 21.90 -10.80 -12.10
N VAL A 154 22.33 -11.89 -11.44
CA VAL A 154 22.00 -12.17 -10.02
C VAL A 154 22.57 -11.08 -9.09
N ILE A 155 23.83 -10.67 -9.31
CA ILE A 155 24.46 -9.60 -8.52
C ILE A 155 23.72 -8.27 -8.75
N ALA A 156 23.48 -7.91 -10.01
CA ALA A 156 22.79 -6.68 -10.38
C ALA A 156 21.37 -6.64 -9.79
N GLN A 157 20.61 -7.74 -9.91
CA GLN A 157 19.28 -7.88 -9.32
C GLN A 157 19.33 -7.67 -7.80
N SER A 158 20.27 -8.31 -7.10
CA SER A 158 20.42 -8.17 -5.65
C SER A 158 20.70 -6.71 -5.24
N VAL A 159 21.61 -6.05 -5.94
CA VAL A 159 21.95 -4.63 -5.70
C VAL A 159 20.74 -3.73 -5.97
N LEU A 160 20.00 -3.99 -7.05
CA LEU A 160 18.79 -3.24 -7.40
C LEU A 160 17.70 -3.41 -6.34
N THR A 161 17.46 -4.62 -5.88
CA THR A 161 16.50 -4.90 -4.81
C THR A 161 16.89 -4.19 -3.53
N ILE A 162 18.16 -4.29 -3.09
CA ILE A 162 18.65 -3.57 -1.89
C ILE A 162 18.46 -2.06 -2.05
N SER A 163 18.82 -1.51 -3.21
CA SER A 163 18.69 -0.08 -3.49
C SER A 163 17.23 0.38 -3.46
N GLY A 164 16.31 -0.41 -4.02
CA GLY A 164 14.87 -0.14 -3.98
C GLY A 164 14.32 -0.16 -2.55
N LEU A 165 14.69 -1.17 -1.75
CA LEU A 165 14.31 -1.28 -0.35
C LEU A 165 14.81 -0.08 0.48
N LEU A 166 16.05 0.36 0.23
CA LEU A 166 16.64 1.54 0.86
C LEU A 166 15.95 2.85 0.46
N ALA A 167 15.62 3.02 -0.82
CA ALA A 167 14.88 4.18 -1.30
C ALA A 167 13.50 4.28 -0.61
N VAL A 168 12.77 3.17 -0.56
CA VAL A 168 11.48 3.08 0.16
C VAL A 168 11.64 3.44 1.65
N SER A 169 12.70 2.94 2.29
CA SER A 169 12.95 3.23 3.72
C SER A 169 13.35 4.68 3.98
N THR A 170 14.06 5.29 3.04
CA THR A 170 14.43 6.71 3.11
C THR A 170 13.18 7.59 2.99
N VAL A 171 12.27 7.25 2.07
CA VAL A 171 10.96 7.90 1.95
C VAL A 171 10.13 7.67 3.22
N ALA A 172 10.04 6.44 3.73
CA ALA A 172 9.31 6.13 4.96
C ALA A 172 9.86 6.91 6.17
N SER A 173 11.18 7.05 6.28
CA SER A 173 11.85 7.82 7.33
C SER A 173 11.57 9.31 7.21
N ALA A 174 11.60 9.87 5.99
CA ALA A 174 11.26 11.26 5.72
C ALA A 174 9.80 11.56 6.10
N VAL A 175 8.87 10.65 5.76
CA VAL A 175 7.47 10.77 6.14
C VAL A 175 7.30 10.68 7.65
N ALA A 176 7.95 9.71 8.32
CA ALA A 176 7.88 9.56 9.77
C ALA A 176 8.36 10.81 10.53
N ILE A 177 9.35 11.51 9.99
CA ILE A 177 9.82 12.81 10.51
C ILE A 177 8.75 13.89 10.33
N ALA A 178 8.08 13.92 9.16
CA ALA A 178 7.08 14.93 8.83
C ALA A 178 5.76 14.77 9.59
N THR A 179 5.35 13.55 9.93
CA THR A 179 4.04 13.22 10.55
C THR A 179 4.13 12.95 12.04
N SER A 180 5.00 13.66 12.76
CA SER A 180 5.52 13.42 14.13
C SER A 180 4.54 12.96 15.24
N ARG A 181 3.23 12.97 15.04
CA ARG A 181 2.17 12.59 15.99
C ARG A 181 1.40 11.29 15.64
N HIS A 182 1.43 10.82 14.39
CA HIS A 182 0.67 9.64 13.91
C HIS A 182 1.55 8.58 13.22
N ARG A 183 2.69 8.33 13.84
CA ARG A 183 3.86 7.63 13.29
C ARG A 183 3.61 6.21 12.75
N PRO A 184 2.98 5.27 13.49
CA PRO A 184 2.85 3.89 13.00
C PRO A 184 1.96 3.79 11.76
N LEU A 185 1.14 4.81 11.54
CA LEU A 185 -0.02 4.77 10.68
C LEU A 185 0.27 5.50 9.35
N SER A 186 1.04 6.60 9.40
CA SER A 186 1.72 7.15 8.21
C SER A 186 2.79 6.20 7.65
N LEU A 187 3.44 5.43 8.53
CA LEU A 187 4.34 4.35 8.13
C LEU A 187 3.58 3.24 7.43
N LEU A 188 2.47 2.77 8.02
CA LEU A 188 1.64 1.75 7.40
C LEU A 188 1.15 2.20 6.02
N LEU A 189 0.83 3.48 5.85
CA LEU A 189 0.31 4.03 4.59
C LEU A 189 1.38 4.20 3.50
N VAL A 190 2.62 4.60 3.86
CA VAL A 190 3.76 4.65 2.92
C VAL A 190 4.26 3.24 2.58
N LEU A 191 4.21 2.33 3.54
CA LEU A 191 4.63 0.94 3.34
C LEU A 191 3.57 0.13 2.58
N SER A 192 2.28 0.39 2.81
CA SER A 192 1.20 -0.17 1.98
C SER A 192 1.11 0.49 0.61
N ALA A 193 1.46 1.76 0.45
CA ALA A 193 1.70 2.39 -0.85
C ALA A 193 2.80 1.70 -1.65
N GLY A 194 3.94 1.44 -0.99
CA GLY A 194 5.05 0.68 -1.55
C GLY A 194 4.71 -0.79 -1.82
N PHE A 195 3.66 -1.34 -1.20
CA PHE A 195 3.14 -2.71 -1.40
C PHE A 195 2.11 -2.79 -2.53
N LEU A 196 1.23 -1.79 -2.63
CA LEU A 196 0.06 -1.80 -3.50
C LEU A 196 0.34 -1.45 -4.95
N VAL A 197 1.13 -0.39 -5.16
CA VAL A 197 1.49 0.10 -6.50
C VAL A 197 2.22 -0.99 -7.29
N PRO A 198 3.19 -1.75 -6.71
CA PRO A 198 3.77 -2.91 -7.38
C PRO A 198 2.80 -4.03 -7.68
N LEU A 199 1.98 -4.45 -6.70
CA LEU A 199 1.08 -5.59 -6.84
C LEU A 199 0.07 -5.34 -7.98
N LEU A 200 -0.48 -4.13 -8.08
CA LEU A 200 -1.45 -3.76 -9.12
C LEU A 200 -0.86 -3.71 -10.53
N LEU A 201 0.42 -3.39 -10.63
CA LEU A 201 1.11 -3.39 -11.91
C LEU A 201 1.37 -4.80 -12.43
N VAL A 202 1.40 -5.86 -11.58
CA VAL A 202 1.65 -7.29 -11.92
C VAL A 202 0.78 -7.84 -13.09
N ARG A 203 -0.31 -7.18 -13.45
CA ARG A 203 -1.28 -7.66 -14.46
C ARG A 203 -1.16 -7.10 -15.87
N THR A 204 -0.12 -6.34 -16.14
CA THR A 204 0.15 -5.75 -17.46
C THR A 204 1.33 -6.49 -18.10
N PRO A 205 1.62 -6.40 -19.41
CA PRO A 205 2.94 -6.80 -19.93
C PRO A 205 4.09 -5.85 -19.47
N VAL A 206 3.85 -5.00 -18.46
CA VAL A 206 4.70 -3.90 -17.97
C VAL A 206 4.85 -3.96 -16.43
N ALA A 207 4.88 -5.17 -15.87
CA ALA A 207 4.26 -5.46 -14.58
C ALA A 207 5.14 -5.92 -13.42
N GLY A 208 5.75 -4.95 -12.78
CA GLY A 208 5.93 -4.95 -11.33
C GLY A 208 6.20 -3.52 -10.93
N VAL A 209 6.44 -3.15 -9.68
CA VAL A 209 7.06 -1.83 -9.38
C VAL A 209 8.42 -1.98 -8.74
N LEU A 210 8.67 -3.13 -8.12
CA LEU A 210 10.02 -3.66 -8.11
C LEU A 210 10.42 -4.13 -9.51
N GLU A 211 9.55 -4.86 -10.23
CA GLU A 211 9.85 -5.17 -11.62
C GLU A 211 9.83 -3.90 -12.49
N SER A 212 8.92 -2.93 -12.38
CA SER A 212 8.94 -1.73 -13.25
C SER A 212 9.97 -0.68 -12.88
N LEU A 213 10.44 -0.47 -11.65
CA LEU A 213 11.57 0.47 -11.51
C LEU A 213 12.83 -0.09 -12.19
N VAL A 214 13.00 -1.42 -12.21
CA VAL A 214 14.09 -2.12 -12.90
C VAL A 214 13.81 -2.25 -14.40
N VAL A 215 12.62 -2.68 -14.81
CA VAL A 215 12.15 -2.94 -16.18
C VAL A 215 11.77 -1.65 -16.91
N LEU A 216 11.19 -0.64 -16.28
CA LEU A 216 10.96 0.69 -16.87
C LEU A 216 12.29 1.43 -17.05
N ALA A 217 13.26 1.24 -16.16
CA ALA A 217 14.61 1.74 -16.37
C ALA A 217 15.40 0.89 -17.39
N HIS A 218 15.18 -0.43 -17.49
CA HIS A 218 15.77 -1.27 -18.55
C HIS A 218 15.13 -1.03 -19.92
N ARG A 219 13.80 -0.86 -19.99
CA ARG A 219 13.06 -0.58 -21.24
C ARG A 219 13.18 0.88 -21.66
N GLY A 220 13.25 1.82 -20.70
CA GLY A 220 13.49 3.24 -20.95
C GLY A 220 14.95 3.55 -21.30
N PHE A 221 15.89 2.70 -20.88
CA PHE A 221 17.32 2.81 -21.18
C PHE A 221 17.89 1.44 -21.58
N PRO A 222 17.53 0.93 -22.78
CA PRO A 222 18.00 -0.38 -23.24
C PRO A 222 19.53 -0.42 -23.25
N GLY A 223 20.10 -1.38 -22.52
CA GLY A 223 21.54 -1.70 -22.51
C GLY A 223 22.34 -1.21 -21.30
N TRP A 224 21.75 -0.47 -20.34
CA TRP A 224 22.49 0.05 -19.18
C TRP A 224 21.85 -0.40 -17.85
N PRO A 225 22.35 -1.50 -17.24
CA PRO A 225 21.80 -2.04 -15.98
C PRO A 225 21.99 -1.10 -14.78
N VAL A 226 22.84 -0.07 -14.92
CA VAL A 226 23.20 0.88 -13.86
C VAL A 226 22.19 2.04 -13.76
N THR A 227 21.45 2.34 -14.81
CA THR A 227 20.50 3.48 -14.86
C THR A 227 19.41 3.43 -13.78
N PRO A 228 18.74 2.29 -13.50
CA PRO A 228 17.80 2.21 -12.39
C PRO A 228 18.45 2.46 -11.02
N ILE A 229 19.69 2.01 -10.81
CA ILE A 229 20.44 2.26 -9.56
C ILE A 229 20.66 3.76 -9.39
N LEU A 230 21.10 4.44 -10.46
CA LEU A 230 21.32 5.89 -10.46
C LEU A 230 20.02 6.66 -10.19
N LEU A 231 18.91 6.25 -10.79
CA LEU A 231 17.60 6.87 -10.56
C LEU A 231 17.14 6.72 -9.10
N LEU A 232 17.20 5.51 -8.54
CA LEU A 232 16.82 5.25 -7.15
C LEU A 232 17.72 6.00 -6.15
N THR A 233 19.02 6.10 -6.47
CA THR A 233 19.99 6.86 -5.70
C THR A 233 19.69 8.35 -5.79
N ALA A 234 19.39 8.87 -6.98
CA ALA A 234 19.00 10.26 -7.18
C ALA A 234 17.72 10.62 -6.42
N VAL A 235 16.68 9.77 -6.46
CA VAL A 235 15.45 9.95 -5.67
C VAL A 235 15.78 10.00 -4.18
N SER A 236 16.62 9.09 -3.69
CA SER A 236 17.03 9.07 -2.28
C SER A 236 17.78 10.35 -1.88
N ILE A 237 18.69 10.84 -2.74
CA ILE A 237 19.42 12.09 -2.53
C ILE A 237 18.45 13.29 -2.51
N VAL A 238 17.51 13.37 -3.44
CA VAL A 238 16.50 14.44 -3.50
C VAL A 238 15.63 14.44 -2.24
N VAL A 239 15.18 13.27 -1.78
CA VAL A 239 14.40 13.13 -0.54
C VAL A 239 15.21 13.61 0.66
N LEU A 240 16.48 13.19 0.77
CA LEU A 240 17.37 13.64 1.85
C LEU A 240 17.61 15.16 1.81
N ALA A 241 17.80 15.73 0.61
CA ALA A 241 17.95 17.17 0.41
C ALA A 241 16.69 17.94 0.81
N LEU A 242 15.50 17.44 0.45
CA LEU A 242 14.22 18.01 0.86
C LEU A 242 14.04 17.98 2.37
N VAL A 243 14.37 16.88 3.05
CA VAL A 243 14.33 16.81 4.51
C VAL A 243 15.30 17.82 5.14
N GLY A 244 16.52 17.94 4.60
CA GLY A 244 17.50 18.94 5.05
C GLY A 244 16.99 20.38 4.87
N LEU A 245 16.33 20.68 3.76
CA LEU A 245 15.71 21.99 3.50
C LEU A 245 14.52 22.28 4.44
N ILE A 246 13.71 21.27 4.75
CA ILE A 246 12.61 21.37 5.74
C ILE A 246 13.16 21.55 7.16
N GLU A 247 14.34 21.04 7.46
CA GLU A 247 15.01 21.26 8.75
C GLU A 247 15.59 22.69 8.85
N GLN A 248 16.13 23.22 7.75
CA GLN A 248 16.73 24.57 7.69
C GLN A 248 15.68 25.69 7.61
N ARG A 249 14.60 25.48 6.87
CA ARG A 249 13.46 26.42 6.83
C ARG A 249 12.38 25.84 7.72
N ARG A 250 12.04 26.52 8.81
CA ARG A 250 10.92 26.21 9.74
C ARG A 250 9.55 26.28 9.04
N LEU A 251 9.38 25.63 7.90
CA LEU A 251 8.12 25.53 7.18
C LEU A 251 7.20 24.67 8.03
N PRO A 252 6.11 25.24 8.58
CA PRO A 252 5.18 24.47 9.39
C PRO A 252 4.34 23.60 8.45
N LEU A 253 4.86 22.44 8.07
CA LEU A 253 4.04 21.41 7.45
C LEU A 253 3.05 20.91 8.50
N ARG A 254 1.77 21.18 8.28
CA ARG A 254 0.72 20.61 9.13
C ARG A 254 0.64 19.11 8.81
N PRO A 255 0.76 18.20 9.79
CA PRO A 255 0.86 16.75 9.54
C PRO A 255 -0.32 16.19 8.74
N ALA A 256 -1.53 16.73 8.93
CA ALA A 256 -2.70 16.40 8.14
C ALA A 256 -2.53 16.74 6.64
N SER A 257 -1.97 17.92 6.31
CA SER A 257 -1.73 18.32 4.91
C SER A 257 -0.66 17.48 4.21
N ALA A 258 0.36 17.02 4.95
CA ALA A 258 1.38 16.13 4.43
C ALA A 258 0.82 14.73 4.13
N ALA A 259 0.02 14.17 5.04
CA ALA A 259 -0.64 12.88 4.83
C ALA A 259 -1.61 12.91 3.63
N SER A 260 -2.39 13.99 3.49
CA SER A 260 -3.26 14.18 2.33
C SER A 260 -2.48 14.33 1.02
N GLY A 261 -1.35 15.05 1.02
CA GLY A 261 -0.50 15.19 -0.17
C GLY A 261 0.13 13.86 -0.61
N ILE A 262 0.63 13.06 0.34
CA ILE A 262 1.16 11.72 0.07
C ILE A 262 0.06 10.80 -0.47
N TYR A 263 -1.12 10.81 0.14
CA TYR A 263 -2.27 10.05 -0.33
C TYR A 263 -2.68 10.45 -1.76
N ALA A 264 -2.72 11.76 -2.06
CA ALA A 264 -3.06 12.24 -3.40
C ALA A 264 -2.04 11.78 -4.45
N LEU A 265 -0.74 11.88 -4.14
CA LEU A 265 0.33 11.43 -5.03
C LEU A 265 0.28 9.91 -5.25
N LEU A 266 -0.04 9.15 -4.21
CA LEU A 266 -0.23 7.70 -4.28
C LEU A 266 -1.41 7.32 -5.16
N VAL A 267 -2.57 7.94 -4.96
CA VAL A 267 -3.76 7.71 -5.77
C VAL A 267 -3.49 8.06 -7.22
N ALA A 268 -2.81 9.19 -7.50
CA ALA A 268 -2.44 9.57 -8.86
C ALA A 268 -1.50 8.54 -9.52
N ALA A 269 -0.48 8.06 -8.80
CA ALA A 269 0.42 7.03 -9.28
C ALA A 269 -0.33 5.71 -9.59
N LEU A 270 -1.24 5.32 -8.70
CA LEU A 270 -2.05 4.10 -8.87
C LEU A 270 -3.02 4.18 -10.05
N LEU A 271 -3.71 5.31 -10.21
CA LEU A 271 -4.61 5.53 -11.33
C LEU A 271 -3.85 5.50 -12.65
N THR A 272 -2.68 6.14 -12.70
CA THR A 272 -1.83 6.16 -13.91
C THR A 272 -1.34 4.75 -14.24
N ALA A 273 -0.85 4.02 -13.23
CA ALA A 273 -0.38 2.65 -13.37
C ALA A 273 -1.46 1.70 -13.91
N ALA A 274 -2.65 1.76 -13.32
CA ALA A 274 -3.76 0.90 -13.72
C ALA A 274 -4.35 1.32 -15.08
N ALA A 275 -4.35 2.62 -15.40
CA ALA A 275 -4.77 3.11 -16.71
C ALA A 275 -3.82 2.71 -17.84
N LEU A 276 -2.50 2.68 -17.62
CA LEU A 276 -1.56 2.18 -18.63
C LEU A 276 -1.68 0.67 -18.85
N GLY A 277 -2.21 -0.04 -17.87
CA GLY A 277 -2.40 -1.48 -17.89
C GLY A 277 -3.70 -1.98 -18.48
N SER A 278 -4.73 -1.14 -18.52
CA SER A 278 -6.05 -1.55 -18.98
C SER A 278 -6.12 -1.54 -20.51
N GLY A 279 -6.62 -2.64 -21.09
CA GLY A 279 -7.08 -2.69 -22.49
C GLY A 279 -8.38 -1.91 -22.75
N ALA A 280 -8.73 -0.97 -21.86
CA ALA A 280 -9.93 -0.16 -21.93
C ALA A 280 -9.87 0.80 -23.12
N SER A 281 -10.92 0.75 -23.95
CA SER A 281 -11.12 1.60 -25.13
C SER A 281 -11.74 2.95 -24.80
N THR A 282 -12.71 2.96 -23.88
CA THR A 282 -13.47 4.16 -23.51
C THR A 282 -13.14 4.61 -22.09
N PHE A 283 -13.52 5.85 -21.78
CA PHE A 283 -13.49 6.39 -20.42
C PHE A 283 -14.33 5.55 -19.44
N GLU A 284 -15.51 5.08 -19.84
CA GLU A 284 -16.35 4.22 -19.00
C GLU A 284 -15.70 2.86 -18.77
N ASP A 285 -15.09 2.25 -19.80
CA ASP A 285 -14.32 1.01 -19.66
C ASP A 285 -13.14 1.19 -18.71
N LEU A 286 -12.49 2.36 -18.74
CA LEU A 286 -11.39 2.67 -17.85
C LEU A 286 -11.88 2.80 -16.40
N LEU A 287 -13.01 3.49 -16.19
CA LEU A 287 -13.63 3.62 -14.87
C LEU A 287 -14.05 2.24 -14.33
N ILE A 288 -14.61 1.37 -15.17
CA ILE A 288 -14.89 -0.02 -14.81
C ILE A 288 -13.59 -0.75 -14.48
N ALA A 289 -12.59 -0.75 -15.37
CA ALA A 289 -11.34 -1.46 -15.16
C ALA A 289 -10.62 -1.06 -13.85
N LEU A 290 -10.68 0.22 -13.49
CA LEU A 290 -10.09 0.74 -12.26
C LEU A 290 -10.91 0.34 -11.02
N PHE A 291 -12.23 0.57 -11.05
CA PHE A 291 -13.08 0.49 -9.86
C PHE A 291 -13.99 -0.75 -9.81
N TYR A 292 -13.75 -1.74 -10.69
CA TYR A 292 -14.47 -3.01 -10.74
C TYR A 292 -14.47 -3.71 -9.38
N GLY A 293 -13.30 -3.71 -8.73
CA GLY A 293 -13.06 -4.46 -7.51
C GLY A 293 -12.67 -5.92 -7.77
N SER A 294 -12.85 -6.79 -6.78
CA SER A 294 -12.52 -8.22 -6.86
C SER A 294 -13.76 -9.08 -6.58
N GLY A 295 -14.21 -9.91 -7.51
CA GLY A 295 -15.35 -10.79 -7.27
C GLY A 295 -14.99 -12.06 -6.50
N GLU A 296 -15.99 -12.85 -6.09
CA GLU A 296 -15.80 -14.22 -5.57
C GLU A 296 -15.21 -15.16 -6.63
N VAL A 297 -15.63 -15.00 -7.89
CA VAL A 297 -15.24 -15.86 -9.03
C VAL A 297 -13.82 -15.53 -9.52
N GLU A 298 -13.41 -14.27 -9.47
CA GLU A 298 -12.06 -13.83 -9.82
C GLU A 298 -11.49 -12.93 -8.72
N PHE A 299 -11.15 -13.52 -7.57
CA PHE A 299 -10.49 -12.76 -6.52
C PHE A 299 -9.07 -12.39 -6.94
N ARG A 300 -8.81 -11.08 -6.95
CA ARG A 300 -7.53 -10.49 -7.33
C ARG A 300 -7.09 -9.61 -6.16
N ILE A 301 -6.14 -10.09 -5.36
CA ILE A 301 -5.66 -9.38 -4.15
C ILE A 301 -5.18 -7.96 -4.45
N THR A 302 -4.66 -7.76 -5.66
CA THR A 302 -4.23 -6.47 -6.22
C THR A 302 -5.38 -5.50 -6.31
N THR A 303 -6.37 -5.81 -7.15
CA THR A 303 -7.57 -5.00 -7.37
C THR A 303 -8.35 -4.78 -6.08
N TYR A 304 -8.43 -5.83 -5.25
CA TYR A 304 -9.02 -5.74 -3.92
C TYR A 304 -8.33 -4.67 -3.06
N THR A 305 -7.01 -4.71 -2.96
CA THR A 305 -6.29 -3.81 -2.05
C THR A 305 -6.22 -2.39 -2.63
N PHE A 306 -6.24 -2.22 -3.96
CA PHE A 306 -6.46 -0.91 -4.62
C PHE A 306 -7.78 -0.28 -4.16
N SER A 307 -8.87 -1.04 -4.27
CA SER A 307 -10.19 -0.59 -3.82
C SER A 307 -10.18 -0.24 -2.34
N MET A 308 -9.54 -1.07 -1.50
CA MET A 308 -9.43 -0.78 -0.07
C MET A 308 -8.67 0.52 0.21
N LEU A 309 -7.54 0.76 -0.46
CA LEU A 309 -6.78 1.99 -0.27
C LEU A 309 -7.56 3.24 -0.72
N ILE A 310 -8.28 3.15 -1.83
CA ILE A 310 -9.05 4.27 -2.35
C ILE A 310 -10.27 4.59 -1.48
N PHE A 311 -11.05 3.58 -1.09
CA PHE A 311 -12.31 3.81 -0.38
C PHE A 311 -12.16 3.83 1.16
N LEU A 312 -11.19 3.13 1.75
CA LEU A 312 -10.91 3.16 3.19
C LEU A 312 -9.76 4.10 3.59
N GLY A 313 -8.82 4.41 2.68
CA GLY A 313 -7.78 5.41 2.93
C GLY A 313 -8.29 6.80 3.38
N PRO A 314 -9.39 7.34 2.82
CA PRO A 314 -10.01 8.58 3.28
C PRO A 314 -10.60 8.47 4.70
N ALA A 315 -11.20 7.32 5.05
CA ALA A 315 -11.70 7.05 6.40
C ALA A 315 -10.54 7.10 7.41
N TYR A 316 -9.38 6.60 7.02
CA TYR A 316 -8.15 6.74 7.79
C TYR A 316 -7.68 8.19 7.92
N LEU A 317 -7.58 8.95 6.83
CA LEU A 317 -7.20 10.37 6.90
C LEU A 317 -8.16 11.17 7.78
N MET A 318 -9.44 10.81 7.78
CA MET A 318 -10.42 11.41 8.66
C MET A 318 -10.20 11.04 10.12
N LEU A 319 -9.89 9.77 10.43
CA LEU A 319 -9.52 9.35 11.78
C LEU A 319 -8.36 10.20 12.32
N LEU A 320 -7.32 10.38 11.51
CA LEU A 320 -6.19 11.25 11.88
C LEU A 320 -6.65 12.68 12.14
N SER A 321 -7.42 13.28 11.22
CA SER A 321 -7.88 14.66 11.39
C SER A 321 -8.70 14.82 12.67
N VAL A 322 -9.61 13.91 12.97
CA VAL A 322 -10.46 13.98 14.16
C VAL A 322 -9.62 13.88 15.43
N PHE A 323 -8.64 12.97 15.48
CA PHE A 323 -7.76 12.84 16.65
C PHE A 323 -6.83 14.02 16.85
N ASP A 324 -6.27 14.58 15.78
CA ASP A 324 -5.30 15.67 15.88
C ASP A 324 -5.96 17.02 16.18
N SER A 325 -7.09 17.34 15.56
CA SER A 325 -7.69 18.68 15.65
C SER A 325 -8.90 18.76 16.59
N ASP A 326 -9.72 17.71 16.64
CA ASP A 326 -11.08 17.82 17.15
C ASP A 326 -11.26 17.20 18.53
N LEU A 327 -10.62 16.05 18.79
CA LEU A 327 -10.67 15.32 20.05
C LEU A 327 -10.06 16.08 21.24
N PRO A 328 -8.92 16.80 21.11
CA PRO A 328 -8.37 17.61 22.20
C PRO A 328 -9.29 18.77 22.63
N ARG A 329 -10.17 19.22 21.73
CA ARG A 329 -11.14 20.30 21.97
C ARG A 329 -12.46 19.80 22.54
N LEU A 330 -12.68 18.49 22.50
CA LEU A 330 -13.92 17.82 22.89
C LEU A 330 -14.29 18.06 24.37
N PRO A 331 -13.36 18.03 25.35
CA PRO A 331 -13.69 18.37 26.74
C PRO A 331 -14.17 19.82 26.90
N GLN A 332 -13.55 20.77 26.19
CA GLN A 332 -13.93 22.18 26.23
C GLN A 332 -15.31 22.41 25.59
N LEU A 333 -15.59 21.73 24.48
CA LEU A 333 -16.88 21.78 23.80
C LEU A 333 -17.98 21.11 24.63
N ALA A 334 -17.69 19.99 25.28
CA ALA A 334 -18.63 19.28 26.15
C ALA A 334 -19.04 20.13 27.36
N VAL A 335 -18.10 20.86 27.97
CA VAL A 335 -18.37 21.80 29.06
C VAL A 335 -19.20 23.00 28.57
N ARG A 336 -18.89 23.55 27.39
CA ARG A 336 -19.57 24.76 26.87
C ARG A 336 -20.99 24.50 26.38
N TYR A 337 -21.25 23.37 25.74
CA TYR A 337 -22.53 23.09 25.08
C TYR A 337 -23.38 22.04 25.80
N GLY A 338 -22.85 21.38 26.84
CA GLY A 338 -23.52 20.32 27.61
C GLY A 338 -23.84 19.05 26.83
N LYS A 339 -23.59 19.03 25.51
CA LYS A 339 -23.90 17.95 24.57
C LYS A 339 -22.80 17.85 23.52
N VAL A 340 -22.53 16.63 23.05
CA VAL A 340 -21.50 16.34 22.02
C VAL A 340 -22.09 16.43 20.60
N TRP A 341 -23.41 16.55 20.48
CA TRP A 341 -24.13 16.51 19.19
C TRP A 341 -23.67 17.55 18.14
N PRO A 342 -23.49 18.85 18.45
CA PRO A 342 -23.06 19.83 17.45
C PRO A 342 -21.69 19.49 16.84
N TRP A 343 -20.80 18.94 17.66
CA TRP A 343 -19.47 18.48 17.23
C TRP A 343 -19.57 17.25 16.34
N LEU A 344 -20.35 16.24 16.76
CA LEU A 344 -20.51 15.01 16.01
C LEU A 344 -21.20 15.25 14.66
N ARG A 345 -22.23 16.12 14.62
CA ARG A 345 -22.88 16.56 13.38
C ARG A 345 -21.88 17.17 12.40
N ASN A 346 -20.97 18.03 12.89
CA ASN A 346 -19.95 18.64 12.04
C ASN A 346 -19.01 17.58 11.44
N ILE A 347 -18.62 16.58 12.22
CA ILE A 347 -17.80 15.46 11.73
C ILE A 347 -18.56 14.64 10.70
N THR A 348 -19.82 14.30 10.96
CA THR A 348 -20.67 13.56 10.02
C THR A 348 -20.78 14.28 8.66
N VAL A 349 -21.02 15.60 8.67
CA VAL A 349 -21.07 16.41 7.45
C VAL A 349 -19.72 16.42 6.74
N ARG A 350 -18.62 16.58 7.49
CA ARG A 350 -17.26 16.54 6.91
C ARG A 350 -16.94 15.19 6.27
N ILE A 351 -17.35 14.07 6.88
CA ILE A 351 -17.17 12.71 6.32
C ILE A 351 -17.93 12.59 5.00
N LEU A 352 -19.19 13.01 4.98
CA LEU A 352 -20.03 12.94 3.78
C LEU A 352 -19.44 13.79 2.65
N LEU A 353 -19.06 15.04 2.94
CA LEU A 353 -18.44 15.93 1.95
C LEU A 353 -17.11 15.38 1.45
N ALA A 354 -16.29 14.78 2.31
CA ALA A 354 -15.04 14.15 1.92
C ALA A 354 -15.28 12.97 0.95
N GLY A 355 -16.28 12.13 1.22
CA GLY A 355 -16.68 11.04 0.33
C GLY A 355 -17.14 11.54 -1.05
N ILE A 356 -18.04 12.53 -1.07
CA ILE A 356 -18.50 13.15 -2.33
C ILE A 356 -17.33 13.75 -3.10
N THR A 357 -16.48 14.52 -2.43
CA THR A 357 -15.34 15.19 -3.05
C THR A 357 -14.35 14.19 -3.63
N LEU A 358 -14.03 13.13 -2.88
CA LEU A 358 -13.12 12.07 -3.34
C LEU A 358 -13.61 11.46 -4.65
N VAL A 359 -14.87 11.03 -4.68
CA VAL A 359 -15.39 10.30 -5.84
C VAL A 359 -15.47 11.21 -7.08
N LEU A 360 -15.82 12.49 -6.90
CA LEU A 360 -15.76 13.49 -7.98
C LEU A 360 -14.33 13.70 -8.49
N VAL A 361 -13.35 13.80 -7.59
CA VAL A 361 -11.93 13.94 -7.95
C VAL A 361 -11.44 12.70 -8.70
N LEU A 362 -11.83 11.50 -8.28
CA LEU A 362 -11.47 10.24 -8.94
C LEU A 362 -12.10 10.14 -10.34
N ALA A 363 -13.37 10.54 -10.51
CA ALA A 363 -14.01 10.62 -11.83
C ALA A 363 -13.24 11.58 -12.75
N LEU A 364 -12.94 12.79 -12.26
CA LEU A 364 -12.21 13.80 -13.03
C LEU A 364 -10.80 13.33 -13.38
N ALA A 365 -10.08 12.72 -12.44
CA ALA A 365 -8.75 12.17 -12.67
C ALA A 365 -8.78 11.06 -13.73
N THR A 366 -9.80 10.19 -13.68
CA THR A 366 -9.98 9.12 -14.67
C THR A 366 -10.30 9.68 -16.05
N LEU A 367 -11.12 10.74 -16.12
CA LEU A 367 -11.43 11.43 -17.36
C LEU A 367 -10.19 12.09 -17.98
N LEU A 368 -9.39 12.78 -17.15
CA LEU A 368 -8.13 13.37 -17.57
C LEU A 368 -7.15 12.30 -18.06
N LEU A 369 -7.05 11.17 -17.37
CA LEU A 369 -6.23 10.05 -17.82
C LEU A 369 -6.71 9.45 -19.14
N ALA A 370 -8.02 9.28 -19.32
CA ALA A 370 -8.60 8.84 -20.58
C ALA A 370 -8.21 9.79 -21.73
N ALA A 371 -8.35 11.11 -21.51
CA ALA A 371 -7.97 12.13 -22.48
C ALA A 371 -6.45 12.10 -22.80
N LEU A 372 -5.60 12.01 -21.78
CA LEU A 372 -4.14 11.95 -21.93
C LEU A 372 -3.66 10.67 -22.63
N THR A 373 -4.40 9.58 -22.50
CA THR A 373 -4.10 8.29 -23.15
C THR A 373 -4.77 8.12 -24.51
N GLY A 374 -5.47 9.16 -25.00
CA GLY A 374 -6.13 9.14 -26.31
C GLY A 374 -7.36 8.22 -26.40
N ARG A 375 -8.00 7.91 -25.27
CA ARG A 375 -9.21 7.08 -25.21
C ARG A 375 -10.45 7.86 -25.59
N ASP A 376 -11.48 7.14 -26.05
CA ASP A 376 -12.77 7.76 -26.32
C ASP A 376 -13.40 8.29 -25.02
N LEU A 377 -13.86 9.54 -25.06
CA LEU A 377 -14.48 10.26 -23.95
C LEU A 377 -16.00 10.18 -23.97
N SER A 378 -16.58 9.47 -24.95
CA SER A 378 -18.01 9.20 -24.98
C SER A 378 -18.47 8.51 -23.69
N LEU A 379 -19.59 8.99 -23.16
CA LEU A 379 -20.27 8.34 -22.04
C LEU A 379 -21.04 7.15 -22.63
N GLY A 380 -20.79 5.96 -22.08
CA GLY A 380 -21.57 4.80 -22.44
C GLY A 380 -23.03 4.94 -21.98
N PRO A 381 -23.93 4.10 -22.49
CA PRO A 381 -25.35 4.21 -22.24
C PRO A 381 -25.78 3.83 -20.81
N THR A 382 -24.85 3.39 -19.94
CA THR A 382 -25.23 2.77 -18.66
C THR A 382 -25.12 3.74 -17.47
N GLY A 383 -26.23 4.42 -17.17
CA GLY A 383 -26.37 5.21 -15.94
C GLY A 383 -26.14 4.41 -14.64
N ALA A 384 -26.19 3.08 -14.71
CA ALA A 384 -25.92 2.18 -13.60
C ALA A 384 -24.46 2.24 -13.12
N VAL A 385 -23.48 2.35 -14.03
CA VAL A 385 -22.05 2.45 -13.69
C VAL A 385 -21.77 3.74 -12.93
N TRP A 386 -22.33 4.85 -13.41
CA TRP A 386 -22.24 6.15 -12.77
C TRP A 386 -22.90 6.19 -11.40
N HIS A 387 -24.08 5.60 -11.28
CA HIS A 387 -24.77 5.47 -10.00
C HIS A 387 -23.95 4.68 -8.98
N GLN A 388 -23.42 3.52 -9.38
CA GLN A 388 -22.57 2.69 -8.53
C GLN A 388 -21.30 3.41 -8.09
N PHE A 389 -20.63 4.09 -9.02
CA PHE A 389 -19.40 4.82 -8.71
C PHE A 389 -19.66 6.04 -7.81
N LEU A 390 -20.60 6.92 -8.20
CA LEU A 390 -20.87 8.18 -7.51
C LEU A 390 -21.58 7.98 -6.17
N ILE A 391 -22.76 7.36 -6.19
CA ILE A 391 -23.62 7.28 -5.00
C ILE A 391 -23.07 6.25 -4.04
N ASN A 392 -22.82 5.03 -4.53
CA ASN A 392 -22.40 3.97 -3.63
C ASN A 392 -20.95 4.18 -3.18
N GLY A 393 -20.05 4.64 -4.05
CA GLY A 393 -18.69 5.03 -3.65
C GLY A 393 -18.67 6.09 -2.54
N ALA A 394 -19.51 7.13 -2.64
CA ALA A 394 -19.61 8.15 -1.60
C ALA A 394 -20.18 7.59 -0.28
N LEU A 395 -21.22 6.76 -0.36
CA LEU A 395 -21.80 6.10 0.81
C LEU A 395 -20.82 5.12 1.48
N GLN A 396 -19.99 4.40 0.72
CA GLN A 396 -18.98 3.49 1.28
C GLN A 396 -17.94 4.25 2.09
N VAL A 397 -17.45 5.39 1.59
CA VAL A 397 -16.55 6.27 2.35
C VAL A 397 -17.25 6.80 3.60
N TYR A 398 -18.53 7.17 3.48
CA TYR A 398 -19.32 7.64 4.61
C TYR A 398 -19.47 6.58 5.72
N VAL A 399 -19.90 5.38 5.37
CA VAL A 399 -20.09 4.26 6.30
C VAL A 399 -18.77 3.89 6.96
N SER A 400 -17.70 3.73 6.17
CA SER A 400 -16.37 3.37 6.68
C SER A 400 -15.80 4.46 7.60
N GLY A 401 -15.92 5.73 7.19
CA GLY A 401 -15.48 6.88 7.99
C GLY A 401 -16.25 7.00 9.31
N MET A 402 -17.57 6.87 9.28
CA MET A 402 -18.40 6.91 10.49
C MET A 402 -18.09 5.75 11.44
N ALA A 403 -17.95 4.52 10.93
CA ALA A 403 -17.64 3.36 11.76
C ALA A 403 -16.31 3.55 12.52
N VAL A 404 -15.27 3.96 11.80
CA VAL A 404 -13.92 4.17 12.36
C VAL A 404 -13.91 5.29 13.40
N VAL A 405 -14.55 6.43 13.10
CA VAL A 405 -14.64 7.55 14.05
C VAL A 405 -15.46 7.18 15.28
N LEU A 406 -16.58 6.47 15.13
CA LEU A 406 -17.41 6.08 16.25
C LEU A 406 -16.72 5.09 17.19
N VAL A 407 -16.05 4.06 16.65
CA VAL A 407 -15.30 3.11 17.48
C VAL A 407 -14.17 3.82 18.22
N ALA A 408 -13.45 4.69 17.53
CA ALA A 408 -12.35 5.42 18.15
C ALA A 408 -12.85 6.41 19.22
N LEU A 409 -14.02 7.01 19.04
CA LEU A 409 -14.67 7.86 20.05
C LEU A 409 -15.13 7.05 21.27
N LEU A 410 -15.77 5.89 21.05
CA LEU A 410 -16.29 5.03 22.11
C LEU A 410 -15.17 4.45 22.99
N THR A 411 -14.04 4.11 22.38
CA THR A 411 -12.89 3.54 23.06
C THR A 411 -11.90 4.59 23.57
N GLY A 412 -11.95 5.82 23.03
CA GLY A 412 -10.97 6.87 23.30
C GLY A 412 -9.58 6.58 22.74
N SER A 413 -9.47 5.68 21.76
CA SER A 413 -8.20 5.20 21.20
C SER A 413 -8.20 5.26 19.68
N ASP A 414 -7.18 5.91 19.11
CA ASP A 414 -6.92 5.95 17.67
C ASP A 414 -6.60 4.54 17.13
N ILE A 415 -5.84 3.76 17.91
CA ILE A 415 -5.51 2.36 17.61
C ILE A 415 -6.78 1.52 17.42
N ALA A 416 -7.85 1.74 18.20
CA ALA A 416 -9.11 1.04 18.00
C ALA A 416 -9.81 1.41 16.67
N GLY A 417 -9.68 2.66 16.22
CA GLY A 417 -10.09 3.07 14.88
C GLY A 417 -9.30 2.35 13.78
N VAL A 418 -8.00 2.15 13.98
CA VAL A 418 -7.14 1.36 13.05
C VAL A 418 -7.56 -0.10 13.02
N TRP A 419 -7.81 -0.72 14.18
CA TRP A 419 -8.31 -2.10 14.24
C TRP A 419 -9.67 -2.22 13.54
N THR A 420 -10.50 -1.18 13.60
CA THR A 420 -11.77 -1.13 12.85
C THR A 420 -11.50 -1.12 11.35
N LEU A 421 -10.58 -0.29 10.86
CA LEU A 421 -10.17 -0.32 9.45
C LEU A 421 -9.66 -1.70 9.03
N LEU A 422 -8.82 -2.34 9.84
CA LEU A 422 -8.31 -3.68 9.54
C LEU A 422 -9.44 -4.71 9.50
N ALA A 423 -10.39 -4.64 10.44
CA ALA A 423 -11.56 -5.49 10.44
C ALA A 423 -12.42 -5.26 9.19
N LEU A 424 -12.64 -4.01 8.78
CA LEU A 424 -13.36 -3.68 7.55
C LEU A 424 -12.64 -4.21 6.30
N ILE A 425 -11.31 -4.18 6.26
CA ILE A 425 -10.52 -4.84 5.21
C ILE A 425 -10.80 -6.33 5.25
N VAL A 426 -10.49 -7.04 6.34
CA VAL A 426 -10.68 -8.51 6.42
C VAL A 426 -12.12 -8.93 6.07
N LEU A 427 -13.12 -8.22 6.58
CA LEU A 427 -14.54 -8.47 6.29
C LEU A 427 -14.98 -8.07 4.89
N GLY A 428 -14.15 -7.34 4.15
CA GLY A 428 -14.36 -7.00 2.75
C GLY A 428 -13.77 -8.02 1.76
N ILE A 429 -13.03 -9.03 2.23
CA ILE A 429 -12.49 -10.09 1.35
C ILE A 429 -13.67 -10.92 0.82
N PRO A 430 -13.88 -11.01 -0.51
CA PRO A 430 -15.07 -11.64 -1.10
C PRO A 430 -15.37 -13.04 -0.55
N THR A 431 -14.34 -13.88 -0.36
CA THR A 431 -14.49 -15.26 0.16
C THR A 431 -14.89 -15.34 1.63
N LEU A 432 -14.72 -14.26 2.40
CA LEU A 432 -15.12 -14.15 3.81
C LEU A 432 -16.38 -13.32 3.98
N THR A 433 -16.77 -12.55 2.96
CA THR A 433 -17.96 -11.71 3.01
C THR A 433 -19.20 -12.58 2.90
N LEU A 434 -20.19 -12.34 3.77
CA LEU A 434 -21.53 -12.94 3.61
C LEU A 434 -22.34 -12.22 2.51
N GLY A 435 -21.71 -11.53 1.55
CA GLY A 435 -22.38 -10.72 0.52
C GLY A 435 -23.06 -9.42 1.00
N TYR A 436 -23.19 -9.20 2.32
CA TYR A 436 -23.94 -8.08 2.91
C TYR A 436 -23.08 -7.01 3.60
N PHE A 437 -21.75 -7.14 3.57
CA PHE A 437 -20.88 -6.28 4.38
C PHE A 437 -20.44 -5.03 3.59
N PRO A 438 -20.66 -3.80 4.11
CA PRO A 438 -20.53 -2.57 3.35
C PRO A 438 -19.09 -2.20 2.95
N SER A 439 -18.06 -2.75 3.61
CA SER A 439 -16.65 -2.48 3.29
C SER A 439 -16.11 -3.31 2.13
N GLY A 440 -16.86 -4.27 1.60
CA GLY A 440 -16.48 -5.13 0.47
C GLY A 440 -17.40 -5.03 -0.75
N LEU A 441 -18.30 -4.05 -0.81
CA LEU A 441 -19.18 -3.87 -1.96
C LEU A 441 -18.36 -3.43 -3.17
N HIS A 442 -18.03 -4.40 -4.02
CA HIS A 442 -17.47 -4.18 -5.34
C HIS A 442 -18.57 -3.61 -6.23
N MET A 443 -18.77 -2.29 -6.13
CA MET A 443 -19.89 -1.53 -6.71
C MET A 443 -20.16 -1.90 -8.17
N LEU A 444 -19.10 -2.02 -8.96
CA LEU A 444 -19.18 -2.35 -10.38
C LEU A 444 -19.14 -3.87 -10.66
N GLY A 445 -18.54 -4.66 -9.76
CA GLY A 445 -18.60 -6.13 -9.78
C GLY A 445 -20.00 -6.72 -9.61
N LEU A 446 -20.84 -6.08 -8.79
CA LEU A 446 -22.23 -6.50 -8.61
C LEU A 446 -23.05 -6.40 -9.90
N LEU A 447 -22.81 -5.37 -10.72
CA LEU A 447 -23.51 -5.19 -12.00
C LEU A 447 -23.21 -6.33 -12.98
N GLN A 448 -21.96 -6.81 -13.05
CA GLN A 448 -21.58 -7.89 -13.97
C GLN A 448 -22.13 -9.26 -13.53
N ASN A 449 -22.35 -9.47 -12.24
CA ASN A 449 -23.01 -10.68 -11.73
C ASN A 449 -24.55 -10.67 -11.90
N GLY A 450 -25.09 -9.70 -12.66
CA GLY A 450 -26.53 -9.56 -12.89
C GLY A 450 -27.31 -8.99 -11.69
N ALA A 451 -26.62 -8.51 -10.66
CA ALA A 451 -27.26 -7.92 -9.50
C ALA A 451 -27.79 -6.51 -9.83
N SER A 452 -28.92 -6.16 -9.23
CA SER A 452 -29.53 -4.84 -9.42
C SER A 452 -28.63 -3.73 -8.85
N PRO A 453 -28.43 -2.60 -9.56
CA PRO A 453 -27.60 -1.49 -9.08
C PRO A 453 -28.01 -0.95 -7.71
N TRP A 454 -29.27 -1.16 -7.34
CA TRP A 454 -29.87 -0.65 -6.11
C TRP A 454 -29.55 -1.49 -4.88
N GLN A 455 -29.13 -2.76 -5.04
CA GLN A 455 -28.86 -3.64 -3.89
C GLN A 455 -27.73 -3.11 -3.02
N GLY A 456 -26.62 -2.66 -3.63
CA GLY A 456 -25.50 -2.06 -2.91
C GLY A 456 -25.91 -0.79 -2.15
N THR A 457 -26.72 0.05 -2.80
CA THR A 457 -27.25 1.29 -2.22
C THR A 457 -28.10 1.02 -0.98
N VAL A 458 -29.02 0.05 -1.05
CA VAL A 458 -29.90 -0.28 0.08
C VAL A 458 -29.06 -0.71 1.30
N ILE A 459 -28.07 -1.58 1.12
CA ILE A 459 -27.19 -2.04 2.20
C ILE A 459 -26.42 -0.86 2.81
N LEU A 460 -25.86 0.01 1.97
CA LEU A 460 -25.09 1.17 2.40
C LEU A 460 -25.96 2.22 3.11
N VAL A 461 -27.17 2.48 2.62
CA VAL A 461 -28.13 3.40 3.25
C VAL A 461 -28.57 2.87 4.61
N ILE A 462 -28.91 1.58 4.72
CA ILE A 462 -29.26 0.96 6.01
C ILE A 462 -28.08 1.11 6.99
N SER A 463 -26.87 0.78 6.54
CA SER A 463 -25.65 0.92 7.35
C SER A 463 -25.40 2.37 7.79
N ALA A 464 -25.57 3.32 6.87
CA ALA A 464 -25.42 4.75 7.13
C ALA A 464 -26.43 5.25 8.17
N VAL A 465 -27.69 4.82 8.07
CA VAL A 465 -28.75 5.15 9.03
C VAL A 465 -28.44 4.57 10.40
N LEU A 466 -28.05 3.30 10.49
CA LEU A 466 -27.71 2.65 11.77
C LEU A 466 -26.52 3.32 12.46
N LEU A 467 -25.47 3.67 11.72
CA LEU A 467 -24.31 4.40 12.26
C LEU A 467 -24.70 5.81 12.69
N SER A 468 -25.57 6.49 11.93
CA SER A 468 -26.09 7.83 12.29
C SER A 468 -26.94 7.80 13.55
N MET A 469 -27.80 6.78 13.70
CA MET A 469 -28.59 6.57 14.91
C MET A 469 -27.68 6.29 16.12
N THR A 470 -26.66 5.45 15.94
CA THR A 470 -25.67 5.16 16.98
C THR A 470 -24.93 6.43 17.40
N ALA A 471 -24.49 7.24 16.43
CA ALA A 471 -23.89 8.54 16.65
C ALA A 471 -24.82 9.46 17.46
N TYR A 472 -26.10 9.54 17.06
CA TYR A 472 -27.11 10.34 17.76
C TYR A 472 -27.31 9.87 19.21
N VAL A 473 -27.45 8.57 19.45
CA VAL A 473 -27.61 8.00 20.81
C VAL A 473 -26.38 8.27 21.70
N ILE A 474 -25.17 8.17 21.14
CA ILE A 474 -23.94 8.53 21.87
C ILE A 474 -23.95 10.01 22.24
N SER A 475 -24.41 10.87 21.31
CA SER A 475 -24.37 12.32 21.48
C SER A 475 -25.40 12.89 22.47
N THR A 476 -26.48 12.15 22.74
CA THR A 476 -27.56 12.54 23.66
C THR A 476 -27.28 12.12 25.10
N ARG A 477 -26.32 11.21 25.33
CA ARG A 477 -25.86 10.88 26.69
C ARG A 477 -25.06 12.06 27.27
N PRO A 478 -25.21 12.36 28.58
CA PRO A 478 -24.37 13.36 29.24
C PRO A 478 -22.90 12.95 29.07
N ALA A 479 -22.04 13.93 28.76
CA ALA A 479 -20.65 13.67 28.39
C ALA A 479 -20.00 12.73 29.42
N PRO A 480 -19.47 11.57 29.00
CA PRO A 480 -18.95 10.59 29.93
C PRO A 480 -17.85 11.22 30.79
N GLN A 481 -17.92 11.07 32.11
CA GLN A 481 -16.96 11.65 33.07
C GLN A 481 -15.49 11.30 32.75
N ARG A 482 -15.25 10.21 32.00
CA ARG A 482 -13.93 9.84 31.45
C ARG A 482 -13.35 10.85 30.45
N LEU A 483 -14.18 11.55 29.67
CA LEU A 483 -13.74 12.64 28.77
C LEU A 483 -13.44 13.94 29.52
N ILE A 484 -14.06 14.14 30.69
CA ILE A 484 -13.95 15.37 31.49
C ILE A 484 -12.76 15.31 32.45
N THR A 485 -12.41 14.12 32.96
CA THR A 485 -11.40 13.97 34.01
C THR A 485 -9.95 14.05 33.54
N GLY A 486 -9.67 14.19 32.24
CA GLY A 486 -8.32 14.42 31.70
C GLY A 486 -7.25 13.36 32.06
N ARG A 487 -7.64 12.30 32.77
CA ARG A 487 -6.71 11.43 33.53
C ARG A 487 -6.05 10.34 32.70
N SER A 488 -6.30 10.24 31.39
CA SER A 488 -5.65 9.23 30.55
C SER A 488 -4.71 9.77 29.48
N LEU A 489 -4.46 11.09 29.40
CA LEU A 489 -3.54 11.66 28.40
C LEU A 489 -2.19 12.13 28.99
N ALA A 490 -2.01 12.10 30.31
CA ALA A 490 -0.75 12.51 30.96
C ALA A 490 0.19 11.33 31.29
N HIS A 491 -0.29 10.08 31.22
CA HIS A 491 0.54 8.90 31.45
C HIS A 491 0.08 7.75 30.55
N ARG A 492 0.64 7.69 29.32
CA ARG A 492 0.97 6.46 28.58
C ARG A 492 1.73 6.80 27.32
#